data_AF-F8MU12-F1
#
_entry.id   AF-F8MU12-F1
#
_cell.length_a   1.000
_cell.length_b   1.000
_cell.length_c   1.000
_cell.angle_alpha   90.00
_cell.angle_beta   90.00
_cell.angle_gamma   90.00
#
_symmetry.space_group_name_H-M   'P 1'
#
loop_
_entity.id
_entity.type
_entity.pdbx_description
1 polymer ?
#
loop_
_entity_poly.entity_id
_entity_poly.type
_entity_poly.pdbx_seq_one_letter_code
_entity_poly.pdbx_strand_id
1 'polypeptide(L)' 'YKLGVNLKIELKKGLDSKDFPLPFSLLYNIFREKFLIFKKTLRHLIDKGFIRVNNSAIRVSVLFIWKLDKGFYF' A
#
# COMPACT_ATOMS: atom_id res chain seq x y z
N TYR A 1 9.57 -17.21 14.37
CA TYR A 1 10.42 -16.48 13.42
C TYR A 1 10.24 -17.08 12.03
N LYS A 2 9.51 -16.42 11.12
CA LYS A 2 9.46 -16.87 9.71
C LYS A 2 10.73 -16.33 9.03
N LEU A 3 11.64 -17.22 8.63
CA LEU A 3 12.78 -16.87 7.78
C LEU A 3 12.22 -16.38 6.44
N GLY A 4 12.11 -15.07 6.30
CA GLY A 4 11.66 -14.41 5.09
C GLY A 4 12.85 -13.94 4.27
N VAL A 5 12.84 -14.22 2.98
CA VAL A 5 13.79 -13.64 2.01
C VAL A 5 13.69 -12.12 2.09
N ASN A 6 14.80 -11.45 2.37
CA ASN A 6 14.85 -9.99 2.37
C ASN A 6 14.84 -9.50 0.92
N LEU A 7 13.65 -9.12 0.43
CA LEU A 7 13.49 -8.61 -0.93
C LEU A 7 14.06 -7.18 -1.02
N LYS A 8 15.20 -7.03 -1.68
CA LYS A 8 15.77 -5.72 -2.03
C LYS A 8 15.20 -5.27 -3.38
N ILE A 9 14.49 -4.15 -3.39
CA ILE A 9 14.00 -3.51 -4.61
C ILE A 9 14.91 -2.32 -4.92
N GLU A 10 15.58 -2.34 -6.06
CA GLU A 10 16.45 -1.25 -6.49
C GLU A 10 15.65 -0.23 -7.31
N LEU A 11 15.77 1.05 -6.95
CA LEU A 11 15.11 2.13 -7.69
C LEU A 11 15.88 2.42 -8.98
N LYS A 12 15.16 2.61 -10.09
CA LYS A 12 15.76 3.08 -11.34
C LYS A 12 16.24 4.52 -11.16
N LYS A 13 17.47 4.80 -11.60
CA LYS A 13 18.03 6.15 -11.65
C LYS A 13 17.51 6.89 -12.90
N GLY A 14 17.21 8.18 -12.76
CA GLY A 14 16.86 9.06 -13.88
C GLY A 14 18.09 9.45 -14.71
N LEU A 15 17.86 10.19 -15.82
CA LEU A 15 18.89 10.58 -16.81
C LEU A 15 20.13 11.25 -16.20
N ASP A 16 19.97 12.00 -15.10
CA ASP A 16 21.06 12.77 -14.47
C ASP A 16 21.59 12.14 -13.17
N SER A 17 21.50 10.82 -13.00
CA SER A 17 21.87 10.09 -11.76
C SER A 17 21.05 10.47 -10.50
N LYS A 18 20.05 11.34 -10.64
CA LYS A 18 19.02 11.61 -9.63
C LYS A 18 18.01 10.46 -9.55
N ASP A 19 17.57 10.13 -8.35
CA ASP A 19 16.48 9.16 -8.15
C ASP A 19 15.22 9.62 -8.88
N PHE A 20 14.46 8.66 -9.41
CA PHE A 20 13.17 8.96 -10.04
C PHE A 20 12.25 9.63 -9.02
N PRO A 21 11.49 10.68 -9.39
CA PRO A 21 10.57 11.34 -8.47
C PRO A 21 9.61 10.31 -7.91
N LEU A 22 9.61 10.19 -6.58
CA LEU A 22 8.79 9.22 -5.88
C LEU A 22 7.33 9.63 -6.04
N PRO A 23 6.42 8.66 -6.29
CA PRO A 23 5.01 8.97 -6.39
C PRO A 23 4.55 9.62 -5.08
N PHE A 24 3.94 10.79 -5.22
CA PHE A 24 3.18 11.47 -4.17
C PHE A 24 1.77 11.63 -4.71
N SER A 25 0.86 10.76 -4.29
CA SER A 25 -0.52 10.78 -4.77
C SER A 25 -1.50 11.18 -3.67
N LEU A 26 -2.50 11.97 -4.04
CA LEU A 26 -3.62 12.33 -3.18
C LEU A 26 -4.54 11.12 -2.96
N LEU A 27 -5.13 11.04 -1.77
CA LEU A 27 -6.17 10.05 -1.47
C LEU A 27 -7.38 10.32 -2.36
N TYR A 28 -7.90 9.30 -3.04
CA TYR A 28 -9.14 9.43 -3.80
C TYR A 28 -10.33 9.46 -2.84
N ASN A 29 -11.42 10.12 -3.26
CA ASN A 29 -12.65 10.15 -2.48
C ASN A 29 -13.28 8.75 -2.40
N ILE A 30 -13.53 8.26 -1.19
CA ILE A 30 -14.15 6.97 -0.92
C ILE A 30 -15.41 7.15 -0.06
N PHE A 31 -16.49 6.43 -0.40
CA PHE A 31 -17.71 6.43 0.39
C PHE A 31 -17.47 5.84 1.79
N ARG A 32 -18.17 6.36 2.80
CA ARG A 32 -17.99 5.99 4.22
C ARG A 32 -18.13 4.50 4.49
N GLU A 33 -19.10 3.84 3.85
CA GLU A 33 -19.34 2.40 4.00
C GLU A 33 -18.14 1.58 3.49
N LYS A 34 -17.65 1.91 2.28
CA LYS A 34 -16.46 1.27 1.70
C LYS A 34 -15.22 1.55 2.54
N PHE A 35 -15.09 2.76 3.10
CA PHE A 35 -14.00 3.12 4.00
C PHE A 35 -13.99 2.29 5.28
N LEU A 36 -15.17 2.02 5.87
CA LEU A 36 -15.27 1.21 7.08
C LEU A 36 -14.74 -0.21 6.85
N ILE A 37 -15.09 -0.79 5.70
CA ILE A 37 -14.64 -2.13 5.34
C ILE A 37 -13.14 -2.12 5.05
N PHE A 38 -12.65 -1.13 4.30
CA PHE A 38 -11.23 -0.94 4.06
C PHE A 38 -10.43 -0.83 5.37
N LYS A 39 -10.92 -0.07 6.35
CA LYS A 39 -10.28 0.06 7.67
C LYS A 39 -10.18 -1.29 8.40
N LYS A 40 -11.23 -2.12 8.35
CA LYS A 40 -11.21 -3.47 8.92
C LYS A 40 -10.17 -4.35 8.24
N THR A 41 -10.11 -4.29 6.91
CA THR A 41 -9.13 -5.04 6.10
C THR A 41 -7.70 -4.61 6.43
N LEU A 42 -7.40 -3.32 6.49
CA LEU A 42 -6.08 -2.82 6.86
C LEU A 42 -5.66 -3.30 8.26
N ARG A 43 -6.57 -3.24 9.24
CA ARG A 43 -6.28 -3.72 10.59
C ARG A 43 -5.95 -5.21 10.60
N HIS A 44 -6.71 -6.04 9.89
CA HIS A 44 -6.41 -7.47 9.73
C HIS A 44 -5.03 -7.74 9.13
N LEU A 45 -4.56 -6.94 8.18
CA LEU A 45 -3.22 -7.08 7.60
C LEU A 45 -2.11 -6.67 8.55
N ILE A 46 -2.35 -5.63 9.36
CA ILE A 46 -1.44 -5.20 10.43
C ILE A 46 -1.34 -6.31 11.48
N ASP A 47 -2.47 -6.85 11.92
CA ASP A 47 -2.53 -7.90 12.95
C ASP A 47 -1.83 -9.19 12.48
N LYS A 48 -1.91 -9.51 11.17
CA LYS A 48 -1.16 -10.61 10.54
C LYS A 48 0.33 -10.31 10.33
N GLY A 49 0.77 -9.07 10.51
CA GLY A 49 2.16 -8.64 10.27
C GLY A 49 2.54 -8.53 8.79
N PHE A 50 1.57 -8.47 7.87
CA PHE A 50 1.85 -8.27 6.44
C PHE A 50 2.23 -6.83 6.11
N ILE A 51 1.65 -5.86 6.82
CA ILE A 51 1.98 -4.44 6.70
C ILE A 51 2.22 -3.83 8.09
N ARG A 52 2.92 -2.70 8.14
CA ARG A 52 3.16 -1.93 9.37
C ARG A 52 3.07 -0.44 9.10
N VAL A 53 2.80 0.33 10.14
CA VAL A 53 2.89 1.79 10.09
C VAL A 53 4.34 2.18 9.76
N ASN A 54 4.50 3.17 8.87
CA ASN A 54 5.79 3.66 8.41
C ASN A 54 5.77 5.19 8.38
N ASN A 55 6.93 5.81 8.61
CA ASN A 55 7.16 7.25 8.49
C ASN A 55 7.92 7.61 7.21
N SER A 56 7.63 6.92 6.10
CA SER A 56 8.28 7.19 4.81
C SER A 56 7.80 8.50 4.21
N ALA A 57 8.71 9.24 3.58
CA ALA A 57 8.37 10.40 2.75
C ALA A 57 7.62 10.00 1.46
N ILE A 58 7.66 8.72 1.08
CA ILE A 58 7.02 8.16 -0.11
C ILE A 58 5.56 7.80 0.20
N ARG A 59 4.62 8.22 -0.66
CA ARG A 59 3.19 7.94 -0.48
C ARG A 59 2.52 7.52 -1.78
N VAL A 60 1.98 6.30 -1.80
CA VAL A 60 1.23 5.75 -2.93
C VAL A 60 -0.23 5.54 -2.52
N SER A 61 -1.15 5.90 -3.41
CA SER A 61 -2.58 5.69 -3.23
C SER A 61 -2.92 4.24 -3.53
N VAL A 62 -3.70 3.62 -2.64
CA VAL A 62 -4.16 2.22 -2.77
C VAL A 62 -5.57 2.21 -3.32
N LEU A 63 -5.76 1.84 -4.60
CA LEU A 63 -7.09 1.77 -5.19
C LEU A 63 -7.85 0.54 -4.66
N PHE A 64 -8.99 0.79 -4.02
CA PHE A 64 -9.86 -0.27 -3.54
C PHE A 64 -10.84 -0.76 -4.61
N ILE A 65 -10.70 -2.03 -5.02
CA ILE A 65 -11.55 -2.66 -6.04
C ILE A 65 -12.52 -3.64 -5.35
N TRP A 66 -13.82 -3.43 -5.56
CA TRP A 66 -14.85 -4.36 -5.08
C TRP A 66 -15.06 -5.49 -6.09
N LYS A 67 -14.88 -6.74 -5.67
CA LYS A 67 -15.25 -7.91 -6.48
C LYS A 67 -16.51 -8.55 -5.88
N LEU A 68 -17.58 -8.59 -6.67
CA LEU A 68 -18.93 -8.99 -6.24
C LEU A 68 -19.03 -10.43 -5.71
N ASP A 69 -18.06 -11.29 -6.00
CA ASP A 69 -18.19 -12.74 -5.84
C ASP A 69 -17.19 -13.37 -4.84
N LYS A 70 -16.14 -12.63 -4.42
CA LYS A 70 -15.01 -13.21 -3.63
C LYS A 70 -14.46 -12.31 -2.51
N GLY A 71 -15.18 -11.24 -2.14
CA GLY A 71 -14.71 -10.29 -1.14
C GLY A 71 -13.63 -9.32 -1.65
N PHE A 72 -12.83 -8.78 -0.72
CA PHE A 72 -11.95 -7.63 -0.96
C PHE A 72 -10.51 -8.00 -1.34
N TYR A 73 -9.98 -7.28 -2.32
CA TYR A 73 -8.57 -7.28 -2.70
C TYR A 73 -8.11 -5.82 -2.86
N PHE A 74 -6.86 -5.54 -2.49
CA PHE A 74 -6.20 -4.24 -2.56
C PHE A 74 -4.82 -4.43 -3.19
#